data_AF-A0A3L7QIR4-F1
#
_entry.id   AF-A0A3L7QIR4-F1
#
_cell.length_a   1.000
_cell.length_b   1.000
_cell.length_c   1.000
_cell.angle_alpha   90.00
_cell.angle_beta   90.00
_cell.angle_gamma   90.00
#
_symmetry.space_group_name_H-M   'P 1'
#
loop_
_entity.id
_entity.type
_entity.pdbx_description
1 polymer ?
#
loop_
_entity_poly.entity_id
_entity_poly.type
_entity_poly.pdbx_seq_one_letter_code
_entity_poly.pdbx_strand_id
1 'polypeptide(L)'
;MPQSSRQILGWLGAGILGVSGWLAAWADSPTTTGGKAAPIAAHREALSHWNGLVGGWRGTGQPRRGSPTGAWREDTAWAWSFSENETALVGTVTRGKLATTLKLTAGAQPGEYQIHWTSPEGTARTLLGKLADGKLVCESSPDEQEEVHRITLTPLNEQRTLILFEKRRTEQQSYTRIAEVGYTREGTRLAAAGGGQPECVVTGGLGTIKVEHKGQSYYVCCTGCKQAFDDDPEGILAEYQARRTREKAAGK
;
A
#
# COMPACT_ATOMS: atom_id res chain seq x y z
N MET A 1 -56.34 -11.93 53.94
CA MET A 1 -56.24 -13.34 54.38
C MET A 1 -55.68 -14.17 53.22
N PRO A 2 -54.79 -15.14 53.44
CA PRO A 2 -53.67 -15.13 54.38
C PRO A 2 -52.36 -15.73 53.79
N GLN A 3 -51.29 -15.61 54.61
CA GLN A 3 -50.18 -16.58 54.79
C GLN A 3 -49.16 -16.81 53.64
N SER A 4 -47.87 -17.06 53.87
CA SER A 4 -47.09 -17.45 55.07
C SER A 4 -45.61 -17.34 54.67
N SER A 5 -44.79 -16.52 55.33
CA SER A 5 -43.80 -16.89 56.37
C SER A 5 -42.82 -18.05 56.09
N ARG A 6 -41.51 -17.74 56.19
CA ARG A 6 -40.40 -18.44 56.90
C ARG A 6 -39.11 -17.60 56.68
N GLN A 7 -38.49 -16.90 57.65
CA GLN A 7 -37.72 -17.32 58.85
C GLN A 7 -36.65 -18.40 58.51
N ILE A 8 -35.37 -18.38 58.91
CA ILE A 8 -34.54 -17.85 60.03
C ILE A 8 -33.06 -18.23 59.63
N LEU A 9 -31.98 -17.46 59.85
CA LEU A 9 -30.94 -17.52 60.91
C LEU A 9 -29.65 -16.99 60.21
N GLY A 10 -28.97 -15.92 60.62
CA GLY A 10 -28.00 -15.91 61.73
C GLY A 10 -26.72 -16.68 61.36
N TRP A 11 -25.55 -16.03 61.37
CA TRP A 11 -24.31 -16.49 62.00
C TRP A 11 -23.25 -15.37 61.93
N LEU A 12 -22.83 -14.93 63.12
CA LEU A 12 -21.76 -13.99 63.43
C LEU A 12 -20.48 -14.79 63.72
N GLY A 13 -19.33 -14.28 63.28
CA GLY A 13 -17.99 -14.65 63.74
C GLY A 13 -16.98 -13.72 63.06
N ALA A 14 -16.57 -12.59 63.65
CA ALA A 14 -15.65 -12.40 64.78
C ALA A 14 -14.17 -12.69 64.45
N GLY A 15 -13.41 -11.59 64.29
CA GLY A 15 -12.03 -11.46 64.77
C GLY A 15 -10.90 -11.72 63.76
N ILE A 16 -10.10 -10.70 63.44
CA ILE A 16 -8.85 -10.39 64.16
C ILE A 16 -8.14 -9.18 63.52
N LEU A 17 -7.52 -8.41 64.41
CA LEU A 17 -6.73 -7.18 64.27
C LEU A 17 -5.45 -7.32 63.44
N GLY A 18 -4.99 -6.19 62.86
CA GLY A 18 -3.63 -5.97 62.35
C GLY A 18 -3.58 -4.75 61.42
N VAL A 19 -3.63 -3.51 61.95
CA VAL A 19 -2.47 -2.65 62.28
C VAL A 19 -1.65 -2.23 61.06
N SER A 20 -1.99 -1.02 60.58
CA SER A 20 -1.12 0.07 60.08
C SER A 20 0.18 -0.23 59.34
N GLY A 21 0.24 0.22 58.09
CA GLY A 21 1.47 0.58 57.38
C GLY A 21 1.15 1.46 56.17
N TRP A 22 1.31 2.77 56.32
CA TRP A 22 1.25 3.74 55.24
C TRP A 22 2.36 3.47 54.22
N LEU A 23 2.02 3.36 52.94
CA LEU A 23 2.91 3.71 51.83
C LEU A 23 2.07 4.26 50.68
N ALA A 24 2.32 5.53 50.36
CA ALA A 24 1.81 6.21 49.19
C ALA A 24 2.32 5.49 47.93
N ALA A 25 1.48 4.69 47.30
CA ALA A 25 1.71 4.22 45.95
C ALA A 25 1.07 5.25 45.00
N TRP A 26 1.92 6.06 44.37
CA TRP A 26 1.58 6.76 43.15
C TRP A 26 1.19 5.64 42.17
N ALA A 27 -0.08 5.60 41.78
CA ALA A 27 -0.48 4.78 40.65
C ALA A 27 0.16 5.42 39.43
N ASP A 28 1.35 4.94 39.06
CA ASP A 28 1.80 4.99 37.69
C ASP A 28 0.68 4.35 36.87
N SER A 29 -0.12 5.21 36.24
CA SER A 29 -0.98 4.78 35.15
C SER A 29 -0.02 4.13 34.16
N PRO A 30 -0.25 2.89 33.70
CA PRO A 30 0.55 2.34 32.63
C PRO A 30 0.32 3.26 31.43
N THR A 31 1.35 4.06 31.13
CA THR A 31 1.43 4.84 29.91
C THR A 31 1.25 3.84 28.79
N THR A 32 0.04 3.82 28.23
CA THR A 32 -0.27 3.09 27.02
C THR A 32 0.43 3.84 25.90
N THR A 33 1.73 3.56 25.73
CA THR A 33 2.44 3.83 24.49
C THR A 33 1.97 2.79 23.49
N GLY A 34 0.80 3.01 22.91
CA GLY A 34 0.15 2.07 21.99
C GLY A 34 -0.80 2.81 21.09
N GLY A 35 -0.30 3.43 20.03
CA GLY A 35 -1.16 4.19 19.11
C GLY A 35 -0.62 4.52 17.73
N LYS A 36 0.60 4.12 17.33
CA LYS A 36 1.21 4.59 16.07
C LYS A 36 1.42 3.53 14.98
N ALA A 37 1.42 2.24 15.31
CA ALA A 37 1.74 1.16 14.34
C ALA A 37 0.53 0.60 13.55
N ALA A 38 -0.68 0.72 14.08
CA ALA A 38 -1.88 0.11 13.49
C ALA A 38 -2.33 0.72 12.13
N PRO A 39 -2.26 2.05 11.90
CA PRO A 39 -2.70 2.64 10.63
C PRO A 39 -1.79 2.27 9.45
N ILE A 40 -0.47 2.24 9.67
CA ILE A 40 0.52 1.92 8.63
C ILE A 40 0.39 0.46 8.19
N ALA A 41 0.23 -0.47 9.14
CA ALA A 41 0.05 -1.89 8.83
C ALA A 41 -1.23 -2.14 8.01
N ALA A 42 -2.35 -1.52 8.39
CA ALA A 42 -3.61 -1.65 7.68
C ALA A 42 -3.55 -1.02 6.27
N HIS A 43 -2.93 0.15 6.12
CA HIS A 43 -2.77 0.79 4.80
C HIS A 43 -1.80 0.00 3.90
N ARG A 44 -0.74 -0.57 4.47
CA ARG A 44 0.17 -1.49 3.77
C ARG A 44 -0.56 -2.73 3.27
N GLU A 45 -1.42 -3.32 4.10
CA GLU A 45 -2.24 -4.47 3.73
C GLU A 45 -3.21 -4.14 2.59
N ALA A 46 -3.91 -2.99 2.68
CA ALA A 46 -4.83 -2.54 1.64
C ALA A 46 -4.15 -2.33 0.26
N LEU A 47 -2.88 -1.92 0.27
CA LEU A 47 -2.08 -1.67 -0.93
C LEU A 47 -1.24 -2.88 -1.38
N SER A 48 -1.22 -3.98 -0.61
CA SER A 48 -0.36 -5.15 -0.88
C SER A 48 -0.61 -5.79 -2.25
N HIS A 49 -1.83 -5.71 -2.78
CA HIS A 49 -2.18 -6.13 -4.14
C HIS A 49 -1.28 -5.49 -5.21
N TRP A 50 -0.78 -4.28 -4.95
CA TRP A 50 0.02 -3.49 -5.88
C TRP A 50 1.53 -3.63 -5.68
N ASN A 51 1.98 -4.55 -4.82
CA ASN A 51 3.41 -4.84 -4.62
C ASN A 51 4.15 -5.12 -5.93
N GLY A 52 3.47 -5.75 -6.89
CA GLY A 52 4.00 -6.03 -8.22
C GLY A 52 4.34 -4.79 -9.06
N LEU A 53 3.94 -3.57 -8.65
CA LEU A 53 4.36 -2.33 -9.29
C LEU A 53 5.76 -1.89 -8.86
N VAL A 54 6.22 -2.27 -7.66
CA VAL A 54 7.46 -1.74 -7.09
C VAL A 54 8.66 -2.10 -7.98
N GLY A 55 9.52 -1.11 -8.22
CA GLY A 55 10.70 -1.22 -9.07
C GLY A 55 10.69 -0.24 -10.26
N GLY A 56 11.71 -0.36 -11.10
CA GLY A 56 11.90 0.44 -12.31
C GLY A 56 11.18 -0.14 -13.53
N TRP A 57 10.69 0.74 -14.40
CA TRP A 57 9.92 0.41 -15.58
C TRP A 57 10.26 1.32 -16.75
N ARG A 58 10.43 0.71 -17.93
CA ARG A 58 10.57 1.42 -19.20
C ARG A 58 9.23 1.50 -19.91
N GLY A 59 8.75 2.71 -20.14
CA GLY A 59 7.45 3.02 -20.73
C GLY A 59 7.54 3.44 -22.20
N THR A 60 6.47 3.17 -22.93
CA THR A 60 6.20 3.78 -24.23
C THR A 60 4.77 4.31 -24.23
N GLY A 61 4.63 5.62 -24.29
CA GLY A 61 3.34 6.31 -24.38
C GLY A 61 2.85 6.38 -25.81
N GLN A 62 1.58 6.06 -26.01
CA GLN A 62 0.93 6.05 -27.32
C GLN A 62 -0.44 6.75 -27.24
N PRO A 63 -0.59 7.94 -27.87
CA PRO A 63 -1.89 8.60 -27.98
C PRO A 63 -2.91 7.70 -28.67
N ARG A 64 -2.50 7.07 -29.78
CA ARG A 64 -3.29 6.09 -30.52
C ARG A 64 -2.67 4.70 -30.41
N ARG A 65 -3.47 3.72 -29.98
CA ARG A 65 -3.04 2.32 -29.84
C ARG A 65 -2.42 1.81 -31.14
N GLY A 66 -1.21 1.23 -31.05
CA GLY A 66 -0.54 0.62 -32.19
C GLY A 66 0.00 1.61 -33.25
N SER A 67 0.00 2.91 -32.95
CA SER A 67 0.55 3.94 -33.85
C SER A 67 1.81 4.58 -33.23
N PRO A 68 2.87 4.82 -34.03
CA PRO A 68 4.03 5.58 -33.58
C PRO A 68 3.80 7.09 -33.58
N THR A 69 2.73 7.58 -34.21
CA THR A 69 2.46 9.03 -34.32
C THR A 69 2.20 9.63 -32.95
N GLY A 70 3.02 10.62 -32.57
CA GLY A 70 2.95 11.27 -31.26
C GLY A 70 3.41 10.41 -30.08
N ALA A 71 3.90 9.19 -30.34
CA ALA A 71 4.41 8.33 -29.29
C ALA A 71 5.67 8.91 -28.63
N TRP A 72 5.90 8.56 -27.37
CA TRP A 72 7.08 8.99 -26.62
C TRP A 72 7.59 7.86 -25.73
N ARG A 73 8.80 8.05 -25.20
CA ARG A 73 9.37 7.18 -24.17
C ARG A 73 9.35 7.92 -22.85
N GLU A 74 9.03 7.19 -21.80
CA GLU A 74 9.14 7.63 -20.41
C GLU A 74 9.57 6.45 -19.56
N ASP A 75 10.16 6.70 -18.40
CA ASP A 75 10.42 5.65 -17.42
C ASP A 75 9.67 5.96 -16.13
N THR A 76 9.43 4.95 -15.31
CA THR A 76 8.82 5.12 -14.00
C THR A 76 9.48 4.23 -12.96
N ALA A 77 9.80 4.80 -11.82
CA ALA A 77 10.24 4.05 -10.64
C ALA A 77 9.15 4.12 -9.58
N TRP A 78 8.55 2.97 -9.25
CA TRP A 78 7.59 2.85 -8.16
C TRP A 78 8.30 2.45 -6.88
N ALA A 79 8.05 3.19 -5.80
CA ALA A 79 8.56 2.90 -4.47
C ALA A 79 7.47 3.08 -3.41
N TRP A 80 7.59 2.34 -2.33
CA TRP A 80 6.81 2.61 -1.12
C TRP A 80 7.25 3.94 -0.49
N SER A 81 6.27 4.73 -0.06
CA SER A 81 6.44 5.92 0.76
C SER A 81 5.62 5.73 2.03
N PHE A 82 6.29 5.83 3.17
CA PHE A 82 5.68 5.72 4.50
C PHE A 82 5.89 7.04 5.22
N SER A 83 4.81 7.64 5.70
CA SER A 83 4.80 8.80 6.58
C SER A 83 3.88 8.52 7.77
N GLU A 84 3.87 9.43 8.75
CA GLU A 84 3.11 9.22 9.98
C GLU A 84 1.61 8.98 9.75
N ASN A 85 1.04 9.57 8.70
CA ASN A 85 -0.39 9.52 8.41
C ASN A 85 -0.74 8.91 7.04
N GLU A 86 0.25 8.62 6.21
CA GLU A 86 0.01 8.17 4.84
C GLU A 86 0.99 7.06 4.46
N THR A 87 0.45 6.01 3.86
CA THR A 87 1.21 4.93 3.23
C THR A 87 0.79 4.89 1.77
N ALA A 88 1.77 4.97 0.87
CA ALA A 88 1.52 5.10 -0.56
C ALA A 88 2.54 4.33 -1.39
N LEU A 89 2.14 4.00 -2.61
CA LEU A 89 3.05 3.64 -3.69
C LEU A 89 3.23 4.86 -4.59
N VAL A 90 4.46 5.35 -4.73
CA VAL A 90 4.77 6.54 -5.51
C VAL A 90 5.55 6.12 -6.75
N GLY A 91 4.93 6.31 -7.92
CA GLY A 91 5.55 6.21 -9.23
C GLY A 91 6.12 7.56 -9.66
N THR A 92 7.45 7.69 -9.65
CA THR A 92 8.15 8.86 -10.17
C THR A 92 8.40 8.68 -11.66
N VAL A 93 7.83 9.55 -12.48
CA VAL A 93 7.90 9.46 -13.94
C VAL A 93 8.99 10.39 -14.46
N THR A 94 9.88 9.87 -15.30
CA THR A 94 10.92 10.66 -15.97
C THR A 94 10.67 10.68 -17.47
N ARG A 95 10.89 11.84 -18.10
CA ARG A 95 10.61 12.08 -19.54
C ARG A 95 9.13 11.87 -19.92
N GLY A 96 8.24 11.84 -18.93
CA GLY A 96 6.80 11.70 -19.12
C GLY A 96 6.18 12.96 -19.73
N LYS A 97 5.16 12.75 -20.56
CA LYS A 97 4.36 13.85 -21.12
C LYS A 97 3.07 14.11 -20.36
N LEU A 98 2.58 13.10 -19.64
CA LEU A 98 1.28 13.17 -18.97
C LEU A 98 1.42 13.22 -17.45
N ALA A 99 2.51 12.72 -16.88
CA ALA A 99 2.70 12.73 -15.44
C ALA A 99 4.18 12.91 -15.11
N THR A 100 4.43 13.53 -13.96
CA THR A 100 5.70 13.49 -13.22
C THR A 100 5.57 12.59 -11.99
N THR A 101 4.37 12.46 -11.44
CA THR A 101 4.10 11.61 -10.27
C THR A 101 2.73 10.95 -10.36
N LEU A 102 2.69 9.68 -9.98
CA LEU A 102 1.48 8.92 -9.69
C LEU A 102 1.60 8.35 -8.28
N LYS A 103 0.83 8.86 -7.33
CA LYS A 103 0.81 8.36 -5.94
C LYS A 103 -0.48 7.58 -5.71
N LEU A 104 -0.35 6.28 -5.44
CA LEU A 104 -1.45 5.36 -5.14
C LEU A 104 -1.59 5.18 -3.63
N THR A 105 -2.78 5.45 -3.11
CA THR A 105 -3.15 5.31 -1.69
C THR A 105 -4.40 4.46 -1.53
N ALA A 106 -4.65 3.97 -0.31
CA ALA A 106 -5.93 3.36 0.04
C ALA A 106 -7.04 4.44 0.04
N GLY A 107 -8.24 4.05 -0.39
CA GLY A 107 -9.43 4.88 -0.34
C GLY A 107 -10.06 4.93 1.05
N ALA A 108 -11.22 5.60 1.15
CA ALA A 108 -11.94 5.75 2.41
C ALA A 108 -12.55 4.42 2.91
N GLN A 109 -12.83 3.49 2.00
CA GLN A 109 -13.38 2.17 2.31
C GLN A 109 -12.43 1.05 1.85
N PRO A 110 -12.48 -0.14 2.48
CA PRO A 110 -11.73 -1.30 2.01
C PRO A 110 -12.01 -1.62 0.54
N GLY A 111 -10.95 -1.80 -0.26
CA GLY A 111 -11.04 -2.07 -1.70
C GLY A 111 -11.21 -0.84 -2.59
N GLU A 112 -11.31 0.36 -2.00
CA GLU A 112 -11.18 1.62 -2.72
C GLU A 112 -9.73 2.09 -2.74
N TYR A 113 -9.38 2.84 -3.78
CA TYR A 113 -8.05 3.39 -3.98
C TYR A 113 -8.14 4.84 -4.46
N GLN A 114 -7.08 5.62 -4.22
CA GLN A 114 -6.93 6.93 -4.81
C GLN A 114 -5.63 7.02 -5.60
N ILE A 115 -5.67 7.69 -6.75
CA ILE A 115 -4.48 8.10 -7.49
C ILE A 115 -4.37 9.62 -7.40
N HIS A 116 -3.32 10.11 -6.75
CA HIS A 116 -2.91 11.50 -6.86
C HIS A 116 -1.94 11.61 -8.05
N TRP A 117 -2.40 12.31 -9.07
CA TRP A 117 -1.68 12.54 -10.31
C TRP A 117 -1.12 13.96 -10.32
N THR A 118 0.14 14.10 -10.74
CA THR A 118 0.78 15.40 -10.96
C THR A 118 1.32 15.47 -12.38
N SER A 119 1.02 16.55 -13.09
CA SER A 119 1.45 16.80 -14.47
C SER A 119 2.87 17.40 -14.54
N PRO A 120 3.53 17.39 -15.72
CA PRO A 120 4.77 18.12 -15.95
C PRO A 120 4.66 19.64 -15.73
N GLU A 121 3.47 20.21 -15.92
CA GLU A 121 3.16 21.63 -15.71
C GLU A 121 2.85 21.96 -14.23
N GLY A 122 2.82 20.96 -13.35
CA GLY A 122 2.55 21.13 -11.92
C GLY A 122 1.07 21.03 -11.54
N THR A 123 0.17 20.77 -12.49
CA THR A 123 -1.25 20.54 -12.20
C THR A 123 -1.41 19.24 -11.42
N ALA A 124 -2.12 19.28 -10.30
CA ALA A 124 -2.39 18.11 -9.47
C ALA A 124 -3.88 17.76 -9.45
N ARG A 125 -4.20 16.46 -9.45
CA ARG A 125 -5.57 15.95 -9.36
C ARG A 125 -5.61 14.69 -8.51
N THR A 126 -6.72 14.50 -7.79
CA THR A 126 -7.01 13.25 -7.09
C THR A 126 -8.12 12.51 -7.82
N LEU A 127 -7.91 11.24 -8.10
CA LEU A 127 -8.86 10.35 -8.75
C LEU A 127 -9.24 9.22 -7.79
N LEU A 128 -10.52 8.93 -7.67
CA LEU A 128 -11.05 7.89 -6.80
C LEU A 128 -11.47 6.68 -7.64
N GLY A 129 -11.16 5.47 -7.17
CA GLY A 129 -11.40 4.28 -7.97
C GLY A 129 -11.51 2.99 -7.18
N LYS A 130 -11.88 1.95 -7.93
CA LYS A 130 -12.06 0.57 -7.43
C LYS A 130 -11.38 -0.41 -8.39
N LEU A 131 -11.05 -1.57 -7.84
CA LEU A 131 -10.68 -2.73 -8.65
C LEU A 131 -11.91 -3.28 -9.38
N ALA A 132 -11.80 -3.44 -10.68
CA ALA A 132 -12.77 -4.10 -11.54
C ALA A 132 -12.01 -4.94 -12.58
N ASP A 133 -12.32 -6.24 -12.67
CA ASP A 133 -11.70 -7.16 -13.63
C ASP A 133 -10.16 -7.13 -13.67
N GLY A 134 -9.52 -7.05 -12.49
CA GLY A 134 -8.06 -6.99 -12.35
C GLY A 134 -7.43 -5.65 -12.76
N LYS A 135 -8.25 -4.61 -12.96
CA LYS A 135 -7.81 -3.26 -13.32
C LYS A 135 -8.25 -2.30 -12.23
N LEU A 136 -7.43 -1.30 -11.93
CA LEU A 136 -7.84 -0.17 -11.12
C LEU A 136 -8.33 0.94 -12.05
N VAL A 137 -9.59 1.30 -11.92
CA VAL A 137 -10.21 2.40 -12.67
C VAL A 137 -10.51 3.52 -11.70
N CYS A 138 -9.82 4.65 -11.86
CA CYS A 138 -10.02 5.85 -11.04
C CYS A 138 -10.51 7.01 -11.90
N GLU A 139 -11.48 7.76 -11.39
CA GLU A 139 -12.04 8.96 -12.04
C GLU A 139 -11.89 10.19 -11.14
N SER A 140 -11.66 11.35 -11.76
CA SER A 140 -11.65 12.64 -11.06
C SER A 140 -13.05 13.21 -10.93
N SER A 141 -13.24 14.13 -9.98
CA SER A 141 -14.32 15.11 -10.13
C SER A 141 -14.09 15.99 -11.38
N PRO A 142 -15.14 16.62 -11.93
CA PRO A 142 -14.98 17.59 -13.01
C PRO A 142 -14.05 18.72 -12.61
N ASP A 143 -13.16 19.13 -13.52
CA ASP A 143 -12.32 20.32 -13.36
C ASP A 143 -13.06 21.60 -13.80
N GLU A 144 -12.35 22.74 -13.75
CA GLU A 144 -12.88 24.06 -14.15
C GLU A 144 -13.31 24.10 -15.63
N GLN A 145 -12.82 23.19 -16.47
CA GLN A 145 -13.20 23.05 -17.87
C GLN A 145 -14.33 22.03 -18.08
N GLU A 146 -14.94 21.58 -16.97
CA GLU A 146 -15.95 20.53 -16.94
C GLU A 146 -15.44 19.21 -17.58
N GLU A 147 -14.14 18.95 -17.48
CA GLU A 147 -13.53 17.70 -17.91
C GLU A 147 -13.41 16.73 -16.72
N VAL A 148 -13.86 15.50 -16.94
CA VAL A 148 -13.65 14.37 -16.05
C VAL A 148 -12.51 13.53 -16.62
N HIS A 149 -11.49 13.29 -15.80
CA HIS A 149 -10.31 12.51 -16.18
C HIS A 149 -10.40 11.11 -15.59
N ARG A 150 -9.93 10.12 -16.34
CA ARG A 150 -9.88 8.73 -15.92
C ARG A 150 -8.48 8.17 -16.10
N ILE A 151 -7.98 7.51 -15.06
CA ILE A 151 -6.75 6.72 -15.10
C ILE A 151 -7.12 5.27 -14.87
N THR A 152 -6.75 4.41 -15.81
CA THR A 152 -6.89 2.96 -15.67
C THR A 152 -5.52 2.30 -15.59
N LEU A 153 -5.20 1.71 -14.45
CA LEU A 153 -4.00 0.93 -14.21
C LEU A 153 -4.32 -0.56 -14.40
N THR A 154 -3.63 -1.21 -15.33
CA THR A 154 -3.84 -2.62 -15.69
C THR A 154 -2.52 -3.39 -15.59
N PRO A 155 -2.28 -4.10 -14.48
CA PRO A 155 -1.23 -5.11 -14.42
C PRO A 155 -1.61 -6.27 -15.36
N LEU A 156 -0.76 -6.58 -16.33
CA LEU A 156 -0.97 -7.73 -17.23
C LEU A 156 -0.23 -8.96 -16.71
N ASN A 157 0.99 -8.76 -16.22
CA ASN A 157 1.83 -9.75 -15.54
C ASN A 157 2.96 -9.01 -14.80
N GLU A 158 3.84 -9.74 -14.14
CA GLU A 158 4.96 -9.17 -13.38
C GLU A 158 5.91 -8.28 -14.21
N GLN A 159 5.94 -8.48 -15.53
CA GLN A 159 6.84 -7.77 -16.45
C GLN A 159 6.14 -6.64 -17.20
N ARG A 160 4.80 -6.56 -17.18
CA ARG A 160 4.01 -5.66 -18.02
C ARG A 160 2.83 -5.06 -17.28
N THR A 161 2.77 -3.74 -17.31
CA THR A 161 1.68 -2.93 -16.76
C THR A 161 1.30 -1.85 -17.76
N LEU A 162 0.02 -1.56 -17.90
CA LEU A 162 -0.50 -0.48 -18.73
C LEU A 162 -1.10 0.62 -17.84
N ILE A 163 -0.89 1.88 -18.20
CA ILE A 163 -1.61 3.01 -17.63
C ILE A 163 -2.29 3.76 -18.76
N LEU A 164 -3.61 3.76 -18.77
CA LEU A 164 -4.44 4.45 -19.75
C LEU A 164 -4.96 5.76 -19.14
N PHE A 165 -4.73 6.86 -19.86
CA PHE A 165 -5.25 8.18 -19.55
C PHE A 165 -6.36 8.53 -20.54
N GLU A 166 -7.50 8.92 -19.99
CA GLU A 166 -8.70 9.26 -20.73
C GLU A 166 -9.34 10.50 -20.13
N LYS A 167 -10.15 11.17 -20.94
CA LYS A 167 -11.00 12.26 -20.47
C LYS A 167 -12.34 12.29 -21.20
N ARG A 168 -13.34 12.87 -20.55
CA ARG A 168 -14.62 13.24 -21.18
C ARG A 168 -15.04 14.60 -20.67
N ARG A 169 -15.90 15.28 -21.42
CA ARG A 169 -16.69 16.37 -20.83
C ARG A 169 -17.81 15.80 -19.99
N THR A 170 -18.24 16.53 -18.96
CA THR A 170 -19.40 16.18 -18.10
C THR A 170 -20.64 15.82 -18.92
N GLU A 171 -20.91 16.57 -19.99
CA GLU A 171 -22.03 16.38 -20.92
C GLU A 171 -21.92 15.12 -21.80
N GLN A 172 -20.69 14.61 -22.00
CA GLN A 172 -20.43 13.47 -22.88
C GLN A 172 -20.45 12.16 -22.12
N GLN A 173 -21.05 11.13 -22.71
CA GLN A 173 -21.12 9.79 -22.12
C GLN A 173 -19.84 8.97 -22.35
N SER A 174 -19.11 9.24 -23.43
CA SER A 174 -17.94 8.46 -23.83
C SER A 174 -16.62 9.14 -23.46
N TYR A 175 -15.68 8.34 -22.96
CA TYR A 175 -14.30 8.77 -22.77
C TYR A 175 -13.53 8.82 -24.08
N THR A 176 -12.73 9.87 -24.23
CA THR A 176 -11.73 10.03 -25.27
C THR A 176 -10.36 9.66 -24.70
N ARG A 177 -9.63 8.80 -25.42
CA ARG A 177 -8.25 8.44 -25.08
C ARG A 177 -7.33 9.63 -25.26
N ILE A 178 -6.59 9.96 -24.19
CA ILE A 178 -5.46 10.89 -24.25
C ILE A 178 -4.24 10.11 -24.73
N ALA A 179 -3.86 9.07 -23.99
CA ALA A 179 -2.83 8.11 -24.37
C ALA A 179 -2.82 6.91 -23.41
N GLU A 180 -2.09 5.86 -23.78
CA GLU A 180 -1.76 4.74 -22.90
C GLU A 180 -0.25 4.59 -22.86
N VAL A 181 0.30 4.40 -21.67
CA VAL A 181 1.70 4.05 -21.48
C VAL A 181 1.79 2.58 -21.19
N GLY A 182 2.51 1.86 -22.05
CA GLY A 182 2.86 0.47 -21.83
C GLY A 182 4.22 0.37 -21.15
N TYR A 183 4.25 -0.09 -19.91
CA TYR A 183 5.47 -0.26 -19.12
C TYR A 183 5.98 -1.69 -19.18
N THR A 184 7.30 -1.82 -19.30
CA THR A 184 8.05 -3.07 -19.19
C THR A 184 8.99 -2.98 -18.02
N ARG A 185 8.99 -3.98 -17.14
CA ARG A 185 9.88 -4.02 -15.98
C ARG A 185 11.34 -3.91 -16.43
N GLU A 186 12.11 -3.05 -15.77
CA GLU A 186 13.54 -2.91 -16.02
C GLU A 186 14.27 -4.24 -15.79
N GLY A 187 15.36 -4.46 -16.52
CA GLY A 187 16.10 -5.73 -16.51
C GLY A 187 15.38 -6.91 -17.16
N THR A 188 14.09 -6.80 -17.49
CA THR A 188 13.36 -7.86 -18.20
C THR A 188 13.25 -7.57 -19.70
N ARG A 189 13.28 -8.64 -20.50
CA ARG A 189 12.83 -8.65 -21.89
C ARG A 189 11.47 -9.34 -21.92
N LEU A 190 10.55 -8.81 -22.73
CA LEU A 190 9.20 -9.34 -22.99
C LEU A 190 9.10 -10.86 -23.22
N ALA A 191 10.21 -11.53 -23.54
CA ALA A 191 10.28 -12.93 -23.95
C ALA A 191 11.09 -13.84 -22.99
N ALA A 192 11.48 -13.38 -21.80
CA ALA A 192 12.23 -14.21 -20.84
C ALA A 192 11.36 -14.59 -19.64
N ALA A 193 11.01 -15.89 -19.53
CA ALA A 193 10.40 -16.46 -18.34
C ALA A 193 11.35 -16.32 -17.14
N GLY A 194 10.83 -15.78 -16.03
CA GLY A 194 11.61 -15.45 -14.83
C GLY A 194 12.14 -16.69 -14.12
N GLY A 195 13.45 -16.74 -13.92
CA GLY A 195 14.10 -17.73 -13.08
C GLY A 195 14.32 -17.20 -11.66
N GLY A 196 13.80 -17.91 -10.66
CA GLY A 196 14.24 -17.94 -9.24
C GLY A 196 14.83 -16.66 -8.66
N GLN A 197 14.13 -15.52 -8.79
CA GLN A 197 14.66 -14.25 -8.33
C GLN A 197 14.49 -14.11 -6.80
N PRO A 198 15.42 -13.43 -6.10
CA PRO A 198 15.36 -13.31 -4.64
C PRO A 198 14.15 -12.50 -4.18
N GLU A 199 13.54 -12.90 -3.06
CA GLU A 199 12.35 -12.25 -2.49
C GLU A 199 12.73 -11.07 -1.59
N CYS A 200 11.94 -10.00 -1.61
CA CYS A 200 12.05 -8.88 -0.70
C CYS A 200 11.55 -9.27 0.70
N VAL A 201 12.42 -9.18 1.71
CA VAL A 201 12.04 -9.53 3.10
C VAL A 201 10.91 -8.66 3.66
N VAL A 202 10.84 -7.39 3.25
CA VAL A 202 9.83 -6.43 3.70
C VAL A 202 8.46 -6.72 3.08
N THR A 203 8.39 -6.85 1.75
CA THR A 203 7.11 -6.83 1.00
C THR A 203 6.72 -8.15 0.35
N GLY A 204 7.66 -9.10 0.21
CA GLY A 204 7.46 -10.34 -0.52
C GLY A 204 7.54 -10.21 -2.05
N GLY A 205 7.82 -9.00 -2.56
CA GLY A 205 8.05 -8.77 -3.99
C GLY A 205 9.44 -9.19 -4.46
N LEU A 206 9.80 -8.83 -5.68
CA LEU A 206 11.15 -9.05 -6.21
C LEU A 206 12.19 -8.22 -5.45
N GLY A 207 13.13 -8.89 -4.79
CA GLY A 207 14.32 -8.30 -4.20
C GLY A 207 15.37 -7.98 -5.25
N THR A 208 15.80 -6.72 -5.32
CA THR A 208 16.80 -6.24 -6.29
C THR A 208 18.01 -5.62 -5.59
N ILE A 209 17.88 -5.24 -4.32
CA ILE A 209 18.90 -4.58 -3.51
C ILE A 209 19.31 -5.52 -2.39
N LYS A 210 20.62 -5.77 -2.23
CA LYS A 210 21.17 -6.58 -1.14
C LYS A 210 21.28 -5.74 0.14
N VAL A 211 20.84 -6.28 1.28
CA VAL A 211 21.02 -5.72 2.62
C VAL A 211 21.61 -6.81 3.54
N GLU A 212 22.27 -6.42 4.63
CA GLU A 212 22.94 -7.35 5.53
C GLU A 212 22.55 -7.10 6.98
N HIS A 213 22.28 -8.17 7.74
CA HIS A 213 22.02 -8.09 9.17
C HIS A 213 22.53 -9.36 9.86
N LYS A 214 23.26 -9.20 10.97
CA LYS A 214 23.86 -10.30 11.76
C LYS A 214 24.66 -11.30 10.89
N GLY A 215 25.40 -10.79 9.91
CA GLY A 215 26.23 -11.60 9.00
C GLY A 215 25.46 -12.41 7.96
N GLN A 216 24.14 -12.24 7.87
CA GLN A 216 23.30 -12.85 6.84
C GLN A 216 22.87 -11.81 5.80
N SER A 217 22.85 -12.22 4.54
CA SER A 217 22.42 -11.38 3.42
C SER A 217 20.94 -11.57 3.11
N TYR A 218 20.23 -10.47 2.96
CA TYR A 218 18.82 -10.40 2.60
C TYR A 218 18.64 -9.50 1.37
N TYR A 219 17.45 -9.52 0.78
CA TYR A 219 17.13 -8.68 -0.37
C TYR A 219 15.91 -7.82 -0.09
N VAL A 220 15.90 -6.62 -0.67
CA VAL A 220 14.79 -5.68 -0.63
C VAL A 220 14.49 -5.13 -2.02
N CYS A 221 13.25 -4.70 -2.27
CA CYS A 221 12.80 -4.31 -3.61
C CYS A 221 13.11 -2.85 -3.99
N CYS A 222 13.32 -1.97 -3.00
CA CYS A 222 13.59 -0.55 -3.23
C CYS A 222 14.29 0.09 -2.02
N THR A 223 14.76 1.33 -2.19
CA THR A 223 15.42 2.11 -1.14
C THR A 223 14.52 2.35 0.08
N GLY A 224 13.21 2.50 -0.10
CA GLY A 224 12.26 2.60 1.01
C GLY A 224 12.23 1.33 1.88
N CYS A 225 12.25 0.16 1.26
CA CYS A 225 12.36 -1.11 1.99
C CYS A 225 13.75 -1.30 2.61
N LYS A 226 14.81 -0.75 2.00
CA LYS A 226 16.12 -0.71 2.64
C LYS A 226 16.07 0.13 3.93
N GLN A 227 15.50 1.33 3.87
CA GLN A 227 15.37 2.19 5.05
C GLN A 227 14.55 1.50 6.15
N ALA A 228 13.39 0.92 5.80
CA ALA A 228 12.57 0.19 6.77
C ALA A 228 13.30 -1.01 7.41
N PHE A 229 14.12 -1.71 6.62
CA PHE A 229 14.97 -2.78 7.14
C PHE A 229 16.11 -2.26 8.02
N ASP A 230 16.70 -1.13 7.68
CA ASP A 230 17.76 -0.51 8.48
C ASP A 230 17.20 0.06 9.81
N ASP A 231 15.94 0.54 9.83
CA ASP A 231 15.26 1.11 10.99
C ASP A 231 14.81 0.03 12.00
N ASP A 232 14.23 -1.07 11.53
CA ASP A 232 13.81 -2.21 12.37
C ASP A 232 14.09 -3.57 11.68
N PRO A 233 15.37 -4.02 11.68
CA PRO A 233 15.74 -5.27 11.01
C PRO A 233 15.15 -6.50 11.71
N GLU A 234 15.06 -6.49 13.04
CA GLU A 234 14.59 -7.66 13.80
C GLU A 234 13.10 -7.89 13.63
N GLY A 235 12.28 -6.83 13.68
CA GLY A 235 10.84 -6.89 13.45
C GLY A 235 10.50 -7.34 12.03
N ILE A 236 11.18 -6.76 11.02
CA ILE A 236 11.00 -7.15 9.62
C ILE A 236 11.36 -8.62 9.39
N LEU A 237 12.45 -9.11 9.98
CA LEU A 237 12.86 -10.51 9.85
C LEU A 237 11.89 -11.46 10.57
N ALA A 238 11.32 -11.07 11.71
CA ALA A 238 10.28 -11.85 12.38
C ALA A 238 9.01 -11.95 11.54
N GLU A 239 8.55 -10.84 10.95
CA GLU A 239 7.40 -10.83 10.02
C GLU A 239 7.66 -11.70 8.79
N TYR A 240 8.87 -11.61 8.22
CA TYR A 240 9.28 -12.42 7.08
C TYR A 240 9.23 -13.92 7.38
N GLN A 241 9.78 -14.37 8.52
CA GLN A 241 9.72 -15.78 8.91
C GLN A 241 8.28 -16.23 9.16
N ALA A 242 7.46 -15.41 9.80
CA ALA A 242 6.05 -15.72 10.03
C ALA A 242 5.26 -15.85 8.70
N ARG A 243 5.56 -15.03 7.70
CA ARG A 243 5.01 -15.17 6.34
C ARG A 243 5.44 -16.48 5.68
N ARG A 244 6.74 -16.78 5.67
CA ARG A 244 7.29 -18.01 5.07
C ARG A 244 6.73 -19.28 5.72
N THR A 245 6.52 -19.28 7.03
CA THR A 245 5.89 -20.41 7.74
C THR A 245 4.43 -20.57 7.32
N ARG A 246 3.67 -19.48 7.20
CA ARG A 246 2.27 -19.51 6.72
C ARG A 246 2.16 -20.02 5.29
N GLU A 247 3.05 -19.60 4.39
CA GLU A 247 3.08 -20.04 2.98
C GLU A 247 3.43 -21.53 2.86
N LYS A 248 4.43 -22.00 3.61
CA LYS A 248 4.79 -23.43 3.67
C LYS A 248 3.64 -24.28 4.21
N ALA A 249 2.93 -23.80 5.23
CA ALA A 249 1.75 -24.48 5.76
C ALA A 249 0.57 -24.49 4.78
N ALA A 250 0.49 -23.49 3.89
CA ALA A 250 -0.50 -23.41 2.81
C ALA A 250 -0.11 -24.18 1.54
N GLY A 251 1.05 -24.86 1.53
CA GLY A 251 1.51 -25.68 0.40
C GLY A 251 1.96 -24.87 -0.82
N LYS A 252 2.39 -23.62 -0.63
CA LYS A 252 2.98 -22.76 -1.66
C LYS A 252 4.50 -22.75 -1.62
#